data_AF-A0A7W1K3B2-F1
#
_entry.id   AF-A0A7W1K3B2-F1
#
_cell.length_a   1.000
_cell.length_b   1.000
_cell.length_c   1.000
_cell.angle_alpha   90.00
_cell.angle_beta   90.00
_cell.angle_gamma   90.00
#
_symmetry.space_group_name_H-M   'P 1'
#
loop_
_entity.id
_entity.type
_entity.pdbx_description
1 polymer ?
#
loop_
_entity_poly.entity_id
_entity_poly.type
_entity_poly.pdbx_seq_one_letter_code
_entity_poly.pdbx_strand_id
1 'polypeptide(L)'
;MATGDAAAGPLAETLGLPLPRVRRHLTRLTAAGVARLGSDHRTYRLDRETLRWAAEQVGPRRDAGIALGAASEDEEAVLRAFFRDGRLTEIPSKASKRRIVLERIAIEFEPGVRYDEREVNVIVGGFFLDHAALRRSLVDEGFLDREAGVYWRAGGRVDE
;
A
#
# COMPACT_ATOMS: atom_id res chain seq x y z
N MET A 1 -9.90 -3.76 -10.87
CA MET A 1 -11.15 -3.17 -11.45
C MET A 1 -12.17 -2.92 -10.35
N ALA A 2 -12.99 -1.87 -10.41
CA ALA A 2 -13.91 -1.53 -9.32
C ALA A 2 -14.99 -2.60 -9.11
N THR A 3 -14.74 -3.51 -8.18
CA THR A 3 -15.65 -4.57 -7.77
C THR A 3 -16.94 -3.93 -7.26
N GLY A 4 -18.07 -4.40 -7.79
CA GLY A 4 -19.37 -3.93 -7.38
C GLY A 4 -19.67 -4.24 -5.91
N ASP A 5 -20.93 -4.03 -5.56
CA ASP A 5 -21.55 -4.40 -4.29
C ASP A 5 -21.05 -5.74 -3.74
N ALA A 6 -20.47 -5.73 -2.53
CA ALA A 6 -19.85 -6.92 -1.95
C ALA A 6 -20.13 -7.08 -0.46
N ALA A 7 -20.33 -8.31 -0.02
CA ALA A 7 -20.51 -8.65 1.38
C ALA A 7 -19.17 -8.80 2.12
N ALA A 8 -19.17 -8.57 3.44
CA ALA A 8 -17.95 -8.59 4.25
C ALA A 8 -17.20 -9.94 4.24
N GLY A 9 -17.92 -11.06 4.09
CA GLY A 9 -17.34 -12.41 4.00
C GLY A 9 -16.51 -12.60 2.72
N PRO A 10 -17.13 -12.46 1.53
CA PRO A 10 -16.40 -12.47 0.27
C PRO A 10 -15.26 -11.45 0.21
N LEU A 11 -15.45 -10.24 0.76
CA LEU A 11 -14.37 -9.25 0.86
C LEU A 11 -13.20 -9.73 1.72
N ALA A 12 -13.47 -10.43 2.83
CA ALA A 12 -12.43 -11.00 3.67
C ALA A 12 -11.63 -12.09 2.94
N GLU A 13 -12.31 -12.93 2.17
CA GLU A 13 -11.69 -13.97 1.34
C GLU A 13 -10.85 -13.35 0.22
N THR A 14 -11.42 -12.42 -0.56
CA THR A 14 -10.70 -11.73 -1.65
C THR A 14 -9.49 -10.96 -1.15
N LEU A 15 -9.61 -10.26 -0.03
CA LEU A 15 -8.52 -9.44 0.52
C LEU A 15 -7.51 -10.27 1.33
N GLY A 16 -7.76 -11.56 1.56
CA GLY A 16 -6.94 -12.41 2.44
C GLY A 16 -6.87 -11.88 3.88
N LEU A 17 -7.90 -11.16 4.34
CA LEU A 17 -7.94 -10.50 5.65
C LEU A 17 -8.91 -11.21 6.61
N PRO A 18 -8.63 -11.23 7.93
CA PRO A 18 -9.58 -11.74 8.90
C PRO A 18 -10.91 -10.98 8.85
N LEU A 19 -12.04 -11.69 8.78
CA LEU A 19 -13.40 -11.11 8.75
C LEU A 19 -13.67 -10.06 9.84
N PRO A 20 -13.23 -10.22 11.10
CA PRO A 20 -13.38 -9.18 12.12
C PRO A 20 -12.66 -7.87 11.76
N ARG A 21 -11.48 -7.97 11.13
CA ARG A 21 -10.71 -6.81 10.66
C ARG A 21 -11.45 -6.12 9.53
N VAL A 22 -11.94 -6.85 8.54
CA VAL A 22 -12.74 -6.29 7.43
C VAL A 22 -14.00 -5.57 7.95
N ARG A 23 -14.75 -6.20 8.86
CA ARG A 23 -15.95 -5.58 9.46
C ARG A 23 -15.64 -4.27 10.18
N ARG A 24 -14.56 -4.23 10.98
CA ARG A 24 -14.13 -3.00 11.66
C ARG A 24 -13.83 -1.88 10.66
N HIS A 25 -13.14 -2.18 9.56
CA HIS A 25 -12.84 -1.19 8.53
C HIS A 25 -14.10 -0.72 7.80
N LEU A 26 -15.01 -1.64 7.45
CA LEU A 26 -16.29 -1.31 6.82
C LEU A 26 -17.17 -0.41 7.70
N THR A 27 -17.21 -0.65 9.01
CA THR A 27 -17.92 0.24 9.96
C THR A 27 -17.34 1.65 9.95
N ARG A 28 -16.01 1.79 9.95
CA ARG A 28 -15.35 3.11 9.90
C ARG A 28 -15.60 3.83 8.57
N LEU A 29 -15.54 3.11 7.46
CA LEU A 29 -15.81 3.66 6.13
C LEU A 29 -17.27 4.08 5.96
N THR A 30 -18.20 3.32 6.56
CA THR A 30 -19.62 3.68 6.57
C THR A 30 -19.88 4.91 7.43
N ALA A 31 -19.27 4.99 8.62
CA ALA A 31 -19.36 6.16 9.48
C ALA A 31 -18.75 7.43 8.84
N ALA A 32 -17.75 7.27 7.97
CA ALA A 32 -17.14 8.36 7.21
C ALA A 32 -17.87 8.70 5.90
N GLY A 33 -18.96 8.00 5.55
CA GLY A 33 -19.71 8.21 4.30
C GLY A 33 -19.01 7.69 3.04
N VAL A 34 -17.83 7.08 3.17
CA VAL A 34 -17.03 6.54 2.05
C VAL A 34 -17.59 5.22 1.53
N ALA A 35 -18.26 4.45 2.40
CA ALA A 35 -19.00 3.26 2.03
C ALA A 35 -20.47 3.39 2.44
N ARG A 36 -21.38 2.75 1.69
CA ARG A 36 -22.78 2.62 2.05
C ARG A 36 -23.13 1.16 2.28
N LEU A 37 -23.90 0.91 3.32
CA LEU A 37 -24.53 -0.37 3.57
C LEU A 37 -25.86 -0.41 2.79
N GLY A 38 -26.03 -1.44 1.97
CA GLY A 38 -27.26 -1.72 1.26
C GLY A 38 -28.42 -2.01 2.22
N SER A 39 -29.64 -1.96 1.68
CA SER A 39 -30.88 -2.20 2.45
C SER A 39 -30.98 -3.63 3.01
N ASP A 40 -30.20 -4.56 2.46
CA ASP A 40 -30.07 -5.94 2.96
C ASP A 40 -29.18 -6.07 4.20
N HIS A 41 -28.58 -4.95 4.65
CA HIS A 41 -27.62 -4.87 5.77
C HIS A 41 -26.41 -5.79 5.65
N ARG A 42 -26.09 -6.26 4.43
CA ARG A 42 -25.04 -7.25 4.18
C ARG A 42 -24.10 -6.83 3.07
N THR A 43 -24.57 -6.00 2.17
CA THR A 43 -23.86 -5.61 0.97
C THR A 43 -23.31 -4.20 1.11
N TYR A 44 -22.02 -4.02 0.89
CA TYR A 44 -21.35 -2.73 0.95
C TYR A 44 -21.03 -2.22 -0.44
N ARG A 45 -21.25 -0.92 -0.66
CA ARG A 45 -20.89 -0.20 -1.88
C ARG A 45 -19.96 0.97 -1.56
N LEU A 46 -18.95 1.20 -2.38
CA LEU A 46 -18.13 2.42 -2.30
C LEU A 46 -18.86 3.61 -2.90
N ASP A 47 -18.91 4.71 -2.15
CA ASP A 47 -19.40 6.00 -2.63
C ASP A 47 -18.25 6.75 -3.31
N ARG A 48 -18.17 6.64 -4.64
CA ARG A 48 -17.03 7.17 -5.41
C ARG A 48 -16.92 8.69 -5.35
N GLU A 49 -18.05 9.38 -5.25
CA GLU A 49 -18.09 10.84 -5.19
C GLU A 49 -17.57 11.34 -3.85
N THR A 50 -18.04 10.75 -2.75
CA THR A 50 -17.58 11.07 -1.40
C THR A 50 -16.11 10.69 -1.22
N LEU A 51 -15.68 9.53 -1.76
CA LEU A 51 -14.28 9.11 -1.74
C LEU A 51 -13.38 10.14 -2.46
N ARG A 52 -13.79 10.59 -3.65
CA ARG A 52 -13.02 11.57 -4.43
C ARG A 52 -12.97 12.92 -3.73
N TRP A 53 -14.10 13.43 -3.26
CA TRP A 53 -14.17 14.68 -2.51
C TRP A 53 -13.32 14.64 -1.23
N ALA A 54 -13.37 13.54 -0.47
CA ALA A 54 -12.58 13.37 0.74
C ALA A 54 -11.07 13.32 0.45
N ALA A 55 -10.67 12.67 -0.66
CA ALA A 55 -9.27 12.63 -1.09
C ALA A 55 -8.75 14.01 -1.52
N GLU A 56 -9.59 14.82 -2.17
CA GLU A 56 -9.23 16.16 -2.67
C GLU A 56 -9.18 17.22 -1.55
N GLN A 57 -10.09 17.15 -0.57
CA GLN A 57 -10.22 18.16 0.50
C GLN A 57 -9.42 17.83 1.76
N VAL A 58 -9.33 16.54 2.12
CA VAL A 58 -8.81 16.06 3.40
C VAL A 58 -7.91 14.85 3.19
N GLY A 59 -7.27 14.76 2.01
CA GLY A 59 -6.38 13.66 1.66
C GLY A 59 -5.49 13.32 2.86
N PRO A 60 -5.49 12.06 3.33
CA PRO A 60 -4.78 11.69 4.55
C PRO A 60 -3.34 12.21 4.46
N ARG A 61 -2.78 12.64 5.60
CA ARG A 61 -1.32 12.85 5.69
C ARG A 61 -0.65 11.68 4.98
N ARG A 62 0.34 11.92 4.12
CA ARG A 62 0.91 10.88 3.25
C ARG A 62 1.20 9.57 3.99
N ASP A 63 1.58 9.66 5.26
CA ASP A 63 1.77 8.55 6.21
C ASP A 63 0.56 7.63 6.41
N ALA A 64 -0.64 8.20 6.51
CA ALA A 64 -1.87 7.44 6.63
C ALA A 64 -2.21 6.73 5.30
N GLY A 65 -1.88 7.31 4.15
CA GLY A 65 -1.93 6.62 2.86
C GLY A 65 -0.97 5.43 2.78
N ILE A 66 0.23 5.57 3.36
CA ILE A 66 1.19 4.46 3.47
C ILE A 66 0.65 3.33 4.35
N ALA A 67 0.05 3.67 5.49
CA ALA A 67 -0.54 2.72 6.43
C ALA A 67 -1.79 1.99 5.90
N LEU A 68 -2.59 2.62 5.04
CA LEU A 68 -3.83 2.06 4.50
C LEU A 68 -3.61 0.78 3.65
N GLY A 69 -2.39 0.52 3.17
CA GLY A 69 -2.02 -0.70 2.45
C GLY A 69 -1.53 -1.87 3.32
N ALA A 70 -1.59 -1.75 4.66
CA ALA A 70 -1.07 -2.77 5.57
C ALA A 70 -2.04 -3.95 5.78
N ALA A 71 -1.57 -5.19 5.60
CA ALA A 71 -2.34 -6.42 5.77
C ALA A 71 -2.51 -6.85 7.24
N SER A 72 -1.80 -6.22 8.18
CA SER A 72 -1.97 -6.42 9.62
C SER A 72 -1.77 -5.13 10.42
N GLU A 73 -2.21 -5.12 11.68
CA GLU A 73 -1.93 -4.00 12.60
C GLU A 73 -0.43 -3.89 12.91
N ASP A 74 0.30 -5.01 12.89
CA ASP A 74 1.75 -5.04 13.08
C ASP A 74 2.48 -4.40 11.88
N GLU A 75 2.07 -4.70 10.65
CA GLU A 75 2.58 -4.02 9.45
C GLU A 75 2.31 -2.52 9.52
N GLU A 76 1.10 -2.13 9.93
CA GLU A 76 0.72 -0.73 10.08
C GLU A 76 1.62 0.00 11.11
N ALA A 77 1.88 -0.64 12.26
CA ALA A 77 2.76 -0.09 13.28
C ALA A 77 4.20 0.07 12.78
N VAL A 78 4.71 -0.89 12.01
CA VAL A 78 6.04 -0.79 11.38
C VAL A 78 6.07 0.36 10.40
N LEU A 79 5.12 0.47 9.47
CA LEU A 79 5.10 1.55 8.49
C LEU A 79 5.00 2.93 9.16
N ARG A 80 4.14 3.10 10.17
CA ARG A 80 4.04 4.34 10.95
C ARG A 80 5.33 4.69 11.71
N ALA A 81 6.16 3.70 12.04
CA ALA A 81 7.42 3.95 12.75
C ALA A 81 8.52 4.48 11.81
N PHE A 82 8.57 4.00 10.57
CA PHE A 82 9.63 4.32 9.62
C PHE A 82 9.25 5.36 8.56
N PHE A 83 7.97 5.71 8.44
CA PHE A 83 7.52 6.77 7.51
C PHE A 83 7.06 8.04 8.24
N ARG A 84 7.46 9.19 7.68
CA ARG A 84 7.07 10.54 8.08
C ARG A 84 6.84 11.41 6.85
N ASP A 85 5.68 12.06 6.78
CA ASP A 85 5.20 12.82 5.64
C ASP A 85 5.40 12.14 4.26
N GLY A 86 5.25 10.82 4.22
CA GLY A 86 5.41 10.01 3.02
C GLY A 86 6.86 9.59 2.71
N ARG A 87 7.81 9.97 3.56
CA ARG A 87 9.23 9.66 3.39
C ARG A 87 9.72 8.64 4.39
N LEU A 88 10.58 7.75 3.92
CA LEU A 88 11.30 6.81 4.74
C LEU A 88 12.31 7.59 5.59
N THR A 89 12.31 7.41 6.90
CA THR A 89 13.26 8.07 7.80
C THR A 89 14.58 7.32 7.86
N GLU A 90 14.52 5.99 7.83
CA GLU A 90 15.68 5.10 7.82
C GLU A 90 15.30 3.72 7.27
N ILE A 91 16.27 2.99 6.73
CA ILE A 91 16.09 1.59 6.35
C ILE A 91 16.22 0.73 7.62
N PRO A 92 15.19 -0.07 8.01
CA PRO A 92 15.26 -0.87 9.22
C PRO A 92 16.41 -1.89 9.21
N SER A 93 17.12 -2.02 10.33
CA SER A 93 18.17 -3.03 10.51
C SER A 93 17.61 -4.46 10.66
N LYS A 94 16.46 -4.60 11.32
CA LYS A 94 15.78 -5.90 11.51
C LYS A 94 15.12 -6.35 10.20
N ALA A 95 15.54 -7.51 9.69
CA ALA A 95 15.08 -8.07 8.42
C ALA A 95 13.54 -8.10 8.28
N SER A 96 12.82 -8.54 9.32
CA SER A 96 11.35 -8.60 9.27
C SER A 96 10.69 -7.23 9.07
N LYS A 97 11.23 -6.17 9.69
CA LYS A 97 10.71 -4.80 9.53
C LYS A 97 11.13 -4.21 8.19
N ARG A 98 12.37 -4.47 7.77
CA ARG A 98 12.91 -4.03 6.48
C ARG A 98 12.08 -4.58 5.33
N ARG A 99 11.73 -5.86 5.37
CA ARG A 99 10.88 -6.50 4.36
C ARG A 99 9.53 -5.80 4.22
N ILE A 100 8.86 -5.47 5.33
CA ILE A 100 7.57 -4.73 5.32
C ILE A 100 7.72 -3.35 4.66
N VAL A 101 8.77 -2.61 5.04
CA VAL A 101 9.04 -1.27 4.48
C VAL A 101 9.32 -1.35 2.98
N LEU A 102 10.18 -2.28 2.56
CA LEU A 102 10.58 -2.42 1.17
C LEU A 102 9.45 -2.95 0.29
N GLU A 103 8.65 -3.89 0.80
CA GLU A 103 7.46 -4.38 0.11
C GLU A 103 6.49 -3.24 -0.19
N ARG A 104 6.28 -2.33 0.76
CA ARG A 104 5.43 -1.16 0.53
C ARG A 104 5.99 -0.26 -0.57
N ILE A 105 7.30 -0.03 -0.62
CA ILE A 105 7.92 0.81 -1.66
C ILE A 105 7.89 0.09 -3.02
N ALA A 106 8.01 -1.23 -3.04
CA ALA A 106 7.97 -2.03 -4.26
C ALA A 106 6.62 -1.92 -5.01
N ILE A 107 5.53 -1.58 -4.32
CA ILE A 107 4.21 -1.36 -4.95
C ILE A 107 4.23 -0.19 -5.94
N GLU A 108 5.13 0.78 -5.77
CA GLU A 108 5.29 1.92 -6.67
C GLU A 108 5.90 1.52 -8.03
N PHE A 109 6.38 0.28 -8.15
CA PHE A 109 6.84 -0.29 -9.41
C PHE A 109 5.74 -1.18 -10.00
N GLU A 110 5.38 -0.90 -11.25
CA GLU A 110 4.36 -1.64 -11.97
C GLU A 110 4.92 -3.01 -12.42
N PRO A 111 4.20 -4.11 -12.13
CA PRO A 111 4.58 -5.43 -12.61
C PRO A 111 4.68 -5.48 -14.14
N GLY A 112 5.73 -6.12 -14.65
CA GLY A 112 5.96 -6.26 -16.09
C GLY A 112 6.57 -5.03 -16.78
N VAL A 113 6.70 -3.90 -16.08
CA VAL A 113 7.38 -2.70 -16.61
C VAL A 113 8.88 -2.77 -16.35
N ARG A 114 9.65 -2.31 -17.32
CA ARG A 114 11.11 -2.15 -17.25
C ARG A 114 11.44 -0.69 -17.01
N TYR A 115 12.28 -0.44 -16.01
CA TYR A 115 12.72 0.89 -15.61
C TYR A 115 14.22 1.00 -15.79
N ASP A 116 14.71 2.08 -16.39
CA ASP A 116 16.12 2.40 -16.33
C ASP A 116 16.53 2.91 -14.93
N GLU A 117 17.84 2.97 -14.65
CA GLU A 117 18.32 3.42 -13.35
C GLU A 117 17.85 4.86 -12.99
N ARG A 118 17.67 5.74 -13.98
CA ARG A 118 17.22 7.12 -13.73
C ARG A 118 15.77 7.13 -13.28
N GLU A 119 14.91 6.35 -13.94
CA GLU A 119 13.50 6.17 -13.56
C GLU A 119 13.38 5.59 -12.15
N VAL A 120 14.15 4.55 -11.84
CA VAL A 120 14.19 3.99 -10.48
C VAL A 120 14.63 5.04 -9.47
N ASN A 121 15.69 5.81 -9.77
CA ASN A 121 16.17 6.84 -8.85
C ASN A 121 15.13 7.94 -8.60
N VAL A 122 14.31 8.29 -9.60
CA VAL A 122 13.21 9.25 -9.43
C VAL A 122 12.14 8.69 -8.49
N ILE A 123 11.71 7.44 -8.69
CA ILE A 123 10.69 6.79 -7.84
C ILE A 123 11.22 6.67 -6.41
N VAL A 124 12.40 6.08 -6.24
CA VAL A 124 13.03 5.84 -4.94
C VAL A 124 13.36 7.14 -4.21
N GLY A 125 13.81 8.16 -4.94
CA GLY A 125 14.14 9.49 -4.41
C GLY A 125 12.93 10.26 -3.84
N GLY A 126 11.71 9.85 -4.21
CA GLY A 126 10.49 10.32 -3.55
C GLY A 126 10.43 9.91 -2.07
N PHE A 127 10.98 8.73 -1.75
CA PHE A 127 10.88 8.11 -0.43
C PHE A 127 12.12 8.32 0.44
N PHE A 128 13.33 8.21 -0.11
CA PHE A 128 14.56 8.24 0.68
C PHE A 128 15.67 8.99 -0.04
N LEU A 129 16.40 9.83 0.70
CA LEU A 129 17.46 10.69 0.14
C LEU A 129 18.60 9.85 -0.46
N ASP A 130 18.99 8.79 0.24
CA ASP A 130 19.96 7.81 -0.26
C ASP A 130 19.25 6.77 -1.15
N HIS A 131 18.89 7.21 -2.35
CA HIS A 131 18.24 6.38 -3.35
C HIS A 131 19.09 5.18 -3.78
N ALA A 132 20.42 5.28 -3.68
CA ALA A 132 21.33 4.17 -3.98
C ALA A 132 21.21 3.05 -2.93
N ALA A 133 21.20 3.40 -1.63
CA ALA A 133 21.01 2.43 -0.56
C ALA A 133 19.64 1.76 -0.61
N LEU A 134 18.59 2.53 -0.89
CA LEU A 134 17.23 1.99 -0.98
C LEU A 134 17.05 1.10 -2.22
N ARG A 135 17.57 1.49 -3.38
CA ARG A 135 17.59 0.65 -4.59
C ARG A 135 18.33 -0.66 -4.37
N ARG A 136 19.51 -0.63 -3.71
CA ARG A 136 20.25 -1.86 -3.36
C ARG A 136 19.42 -2.75 -2.45
N SER A 137 18.82 -2.18 -1.41
CA SER A 137 17.97 -2.94 -0.47
C SER A 137 16.77 -3.60 -1.16
N LEU A 138 16.13 -2.92 -2.11
CA LEU A 138 15.03 -3.47 -2.90
C LEU A 138 15.47 -4.67 -3.75
N VAL A 139 16.69 -4.65 -4.27
CA VAL A 139 17.27 -5.77 -5.04
C VAL A 139 17.71 -6.90 -4.12
N ASP A 140 18.41 -6.58 -3.03
CA ASP A 140 18.95 -7.56 -2.09
C ASP A 140 17.84 -8.38 -1.41
N GLU A 141 16.66 -7.79 -1.21
CA GLU A 141 15.49 -8.47 -0.63
C GLU A 141 14.55 -9.08 -1.69
N GLY A 142 14.94 -9.01 -2.98
CA GLY A 142 14.24 -9.67 -4.09
C GLY A 142 12.93 -9.02 -4.53
N PHE A 143 12.71 -7.74 -4.19
CA PHE A 143 11.54 -7.00 -4.66
C PHE A 143 11.74 -6.47 -6.08
N LEU A 144 12.96 -6.04 -6.40
CA LEU A 144 13.38 -5.70 -7.75
C LEU A 144 14.47 -6.66 -8.22
N ASP A 145 14.44 -7.04 -9.48
CA ASP A 145 15.60 -7.60 -10.16
C ASP A 145 16.25 -6.53 -11.02
N ARG A 146 17.51 -6.76 -11.39
CA ARG A 146 18.23 -5.89 -12.32
C ARG A 146 19.11 -6.68 -13.29
N GLU A 147 19.17 -6.20 -14.51
CA GLU A 147 20.07 -6.69 -15.55
C GLU A 147 20.46 -5.54 -16.48
N ALA A 148 21.76 -5.41 -16.79
CA ALA A 148 22.29 -4.40 -17.69
C ALA A 148 21.83 -2.95 -17.41
N GLY A 149 21.61 -2.59 -16.13
CA GLY A 149 21.15 -1.25 -15.73
C GLY A 149 19.64 -1.02 -15.85
N VAL A 150 18.89 -2.06 -16.21
CA VAL A 150 17.43 -2.09 -16.25
C VAL A 150 16.92 -2.84 -15.03
N TYR A 151 15.84 -2.34 -14.43
CA TYR A 151 15.19 -2.88 -13.25
C TYR A 151 13.77 -3.29 -13.59
N TRP A 152 13.27 -4.29 -12.87
CA TRP A 152 11.86 -4.65 -12.91
C TRP A 152 11.42 -5.23 -11.59
N ARG A 153 10.13 -5.14 -11.33
CA ARG A 153 9.55 -5.75 -10.16
C ARG A 153 9.53 -7.26 -10.31
N ALA A 154 10.20 -7.95 -9.38
CA ALA A 154 10.30 -9.40 -9.32
C ALA A 154 9.50 -10.01 -8.15
N GLY A 155 9.08 -9.18 -7.18
CA GLY A 155 8.32 -9.62 -6.01
C GLY A 155 7.41 -8.56 -5.39
N GLY A 156 6.71 -8.94 -4.30
CA GLY A 156 5.82 -8.08 -3.51
C GLY A 156 4.34 -8.12 -3.92
N ARG A 157 3.45 -7.60 -3.07
CA ARG A 157 1.98 -7.61 -3.23
C ARG A 157 1.47 -6.85 -4.46
N VAL A 158 0.83 -7.55 -5.39
CA VAL A 158 0.17 -6.94 -6.57
C VAL A 158 -1.22 -6.40 -6.18
N ASP A 159 -1.54 -5.18 -6.62
CA ASP A 159 -2.89 -4.63 -6.53
C ASP A 159 -3.67 -5.15 -7.76
N GLU A 160 -4.57 -6.12 -7.58
CA GLU A 160 -5.45 -6.68 -8.62
C GLU A 160 -6.73 -5.85 -8.88
#